data_AF-A0A0F9EQ22-F1
#
_entry.id   AF-A0A0F9EQ22-F1
#
_cell.length_a   1.000
_cell.length_b   1.000
_cell.length_c   1.000
_cell.angle_alpha   90.00
_cell.angle_beta   90.00
_cell.angle_gamma   90.00
#
_symmetry.space_group_name_H-M   'P 1'
#
loop_
_entity.id
_entity.type
_entity.pdbx_description
1 polymer ?
#
loop_
_entity_poly.entity_id
_entity_poly.type
_entity_poly.pdbx_seq_one_letter_code
_entity_poly.pdbx_strand_id
1 'polypeptide(L)'
;MEEQTEFEKIIKYFTNKSTLERAQSISDNRIRILKIDKKNGLVEAEVQGNSIIPYKLNLNISQKSFTNIIYHDCPDYLARKKLNNKFCKHIVRLFSSLRKEDPIFTINLLKELHAKISTQTQVRKKISLDINHFLNKDLESQLEFEYKGFDYFFNILEINISARICLKEILIEAKKLPAALRGFHGGYEGGLFDHILLVTNYTYKLYKSMQYQVYIKKALLTAIYHDFGKISYYSYKRKHVHSNVILIREDLDKIHRIIERNYRYYGRDYHVEETLAVLKRNDKILFNDDEISKAIIFHHGQWSKYYPIEMSELATLIHKADMIASQTHFV
;
A
#
# COMPACT_ATOMS: atom_id res chain seq x y z
N MET A 1 -41.95 8.54 10.43
CA MET A 1 -41.10 7.95 11.49
C MET A 1 -39.97 7.10 10.89
N GLU A 2 -40.24 6.30 9.85
CA GLU A 2 -39.21 5.49 9.14
C GLU A 2 -38.12 6.31 8.43
N GLU A 3 -38.46 7.45 7.82
CA GLU A 3 -37.44 8.31 7.15
C GLU A 3 -36.42 8.89 8.14
N GLN A 4 -36.84 9.13 9.39
CA GLN A 4 -35.99 9.69 10.42
C GLN A 4 -34.96 8.68 10.91
N THR A 5 -35.38 7.43 11.08
CA THR A 5 -34.47 6.35 11.45
C THR A 5 -33.50 6.00 10.31
N GLU A 6 -33.92 6.13 9.05
CA GLU A 6 -33.05 5.87 7.90
C GLU A 6 -31.95 6.91 7.70
N PHE A 7 -32.29 8.22 7.75
CA PHE A 7 -31.27 9.27 7.66
C PHE A 7 -30.22 9.14 8.77
N GLU A 8 -30.65 8.92 10.01
CA GLU A 8 -29.76 8.78 11.16
C GLU A 8 -28.84 7.57 11.02
N LYS A 9 -29.35 6.46 10.48
CA LYS A 9 -28.57 5.26 10.20
C LYS A 9 -27.48 5.53 9.16
N ILE A 10 -27.83 6.17 8.03
CA ILE A 10 -26.87 6.41 6.94
C ILE A 10 -25.86 7.48 7.31
N ILE A 11 -26.28 8.59 7.93
CA ILE A 11 -25.35 9.68 8.27
C ILE A 11 -24.27 9.17 9.24
N LYS A 12 -24.61 8.30 10.21
CA LYS A 12 -23.66 7.68 11.16
C LYS A 12 -22.55 6.89 10.46
N TYR A 13 -22.75 6.39 9.25
CA TYR A 13 -21.66 5.79 8.46
C TYR A 13 -20.59 6.82 8.09
N PHE A 14 -20.98 8.05 7.80
CA PHE A 14 -20.08 9.12 7.36
C PHE A 14 -19.50 9.97 8.47
N THR A 15 -19.99 9.83 9.70
CA THR A 15 -19.58 10.70 10.81
C THR A 15 -19.36 9.90 12.11
N ASN A 16 -19.07 10.60 13.19
CA ASN A 16 -19.02 10.06 14.55
C ASN A 16 -19.87 10.93 15.48
N LYS A 17 -20.14 10.43 16.69
CA LYS A 17 -21.01 11.12 17.67
C LYS A 17 -20.56 12.58 17.91
N SER A 18 -19.28 12.79 18.18
CA SER A 18 -18.71 14.13 18.39
C SER A 18 -18.92 15.08 17.20
N THR A 19 -18.80 14.58 15.98
CA THR A 19 -18.98 15.41 14.77
C THR A 19 -20.46 15.73 14.52
N LEU A 20 -21.39 14.81 14.86
CA LEU A 20 -22.84 15.08 14.84
C LEU A 20 -23.22 16.20 15.82
N GLU A 21 -22.76 16.10 17.07
CA GLU A 21 -23.00 17.10 18.11
C GLU A 21 -22.44 18.47 17.71
N ARG A 22 -21.21 18.50 17.19
CA ARG A 22 -20.59 19.72 16.65
C ARG A 22 -21.31 20.29 15.42
N ALA A 23 -22.06 19.50 14.68
CA ALA A 23 -22.83 19.99 13.54
C ALA A 23 -24.08 20.75 14.00
N GLN A 24 -24.68 20.34 15.13
CA GLN A 24 -25.86 20.99 15.71
C GLN A 24 -25.59 22.42 16.18
N SER A 25 -24.34 22.77 16.51
CA SER A 25 -23.97 24.13 16.91
C SER A 25 -23.90 25.13 15.75
N ILE A 26 -24.00 24.67 14.49
CA ILE A 26 -24.06 25.55 13.32
C ILE A 26 -25.53 25.89 13.08
N SER A 27 -25.94 27.15 13.22
CA SER A 27 -27.32 27.58 12.97
C SER A 27 -27.74 27.39 11.49
N ASP A 28 -29.03 27.18 11.22
CA ASP A 28 -29.52 26.90 9.85
C ASP A 28 -29.24 28.08 8.90
N ASN A 29 -29.35 29.31 9.38
CA ASN A 29 -29.07 30.53 8.62
C ASN A 29 -27.60 30.71 8.21
N ARG A 30 -26.70 29.85 8.68
CA ARG A 30 -25.29 29.83 8.26
C ARG A 30 -25.03 28.94 7.06
N ILE A 31 -26.06 28.31 6.51
CA ILE A 31 -25.97 27.58 5.26
C ILE A 31 -26.76 28.34 4.21
N ARG A 32 -26.09 28.59 3.09
CA ARG A 32 -26.71 29.13 1.90
C ARG A 32 -26.58 28.11 0.78
N ILE A 33 -27.70 27.53 0.36
CA ILE A 33 -27.74 26.67 -0.82
C ILE A 33 -27.74 27.59 -2.05
N LEU A 34 -26.74 27.41 -2.90
CA LEU A 34 -26.56 28.18 -4.13
C LEU A 34 -27.27 27.50 -5.31
N LYS A 35 -27.18 26.16 -5.37
CA LYS A 35 -27.73 25.38 -6.48
C LYS A 35 -28.08 23.96 -6.04
N ILE A 36 -29.22 23.46 -6.51
CA ILE A 36 -29.60 22.05 -6.45
C ILE A 36 -29.99 21.59 -7.85
N ASP A 37 -29.34 20.54 -8.32
CA ASP A 37 -29.80 19.78 -9.49
C ASP A 37 -30.04 18.34 -9.04
N LYS A 38 -31.32 18.02 -8.80
CA LYS A 38 -31.74 16.72 -8.28
C LYS A 38 -31.51 15.59 -9.27
N LYS A 39 -31.55 15.86 -10.58
CA LYS A 39 -31.36 14.86 -11.63
C LYS A 39 -29.91 14.36 -11.66
N ASN A 40 -28.96 15.27 -11.46
CA ASN A 40 -27.53 14.97 -11.45
C ASN A 40 -26.95 14.81 -10.03
N GLY A 41 -27.79 14.95 -8.99
CA GLY A 41 -27.42 15.00 -7.57
C GLY A 41 -26.29 15.99 -7.27
N LEU A 42 -26.36 17.17 -7.89
CA LEU A 42 -25.45 18.28 -7.62
C LEU A 42 -26.05 19.16 -6.52
N VAL A 43 -25.24 19.49 -5.51
CA VAL A 43 -25.54 20.51 -4.51
C VAL A 43 -24.33 21.43 -4.37
N GLU A 44 -24.56 22.72 -4.58
CA GLU A 44 -23.57 23.77 -4.31
C GLU A 44 -24.09 24.62 -3.16
N ALA A 45 -23.26 24.81 -2.14
CA ALA A 45 -23.62 25.54 -0.95
C ALA A 45 -22.40 26.29 -0.37
N GLU A 46 -22.71 27.31 0.41
CA GLU A 46 -21.78 28.02 1.27
C GLU A 46 -22.15 27.78 2.74
N VAL A 47 -21.15 27.57 3.57
CA VAL A 47 -21.34 27.37 5.02
C VAL A 47 -20.48 28.37 5.79
N GLN A 48 -21.12 29.26 6.54
CA GLN A 48 -20.44 30.22 7.41
C GLN A 48 -19.87 29.49 8.64
N GLY A 49 -18.54 29.37 8.67
CA GLY A 49 -17.81 28.89 9.83
C GLY A 49 -17.43 30.00 10.81
N ASN A 50 -16.24 29.87 11.39
CA ASN A 50 -15.60 30.93 12.19
C ASN A 50 -14.81 31.93 11.32
N SER A 51 -14.62 31.61 10.04
CA SER A 51 -13.98 32.50 9.06
C SER A 51 -14.93 33.63 8.69
N ILE A 52 -14.38 34.76 8.25
CA ILE A 52 -15.13 35.87 7.64
C ILE A 52 -15.73 35.41 6.31
N ILE A 53 -14.94 34.68 5.51
CA ILE A 53 -15.35 34.15 4.21
C ILE A 53 -16.05 32.79 4.42
N PRO A 54 -17.28 32.60 3.89
CA PRO A 54 -17.98 31.32 3.92
C PRO A 54 -17.16 30.21 3.25
N TYR A 55 -17.22 29.01 3.79
CA TYR A 55 -16.60 27.83 3.18
C TYR A 55 -17.44 27.34 2.01
N LYS A 56 -16.81 27.03 0.88
CA LYS A 56 -17.48 26.43 -0.27
C LYS A 56 -17.69 24.95 -0.04
N LEU A 57 -18.85 24.45 -0.42
CA LEU A 57 -19.19 23.03 -0.43
C LEU A 57 -19.83 22.69 -1.77
N ASN A 58 -19.19 21.79 -2.51
CA ASN A 58 -19.72 21.27 -3.77
C ASN A 58 -19.84 19.75 -3.65
N LEU A 59 -21.04 19.23 -3.90
CA LEU A 59 -21.32 17.82 -3.94
C LEU A 59 -21.85 17.45 -5.32
N ASN A 60 -21.19 16.52 -6.00
CA ASN A 60 -21.57 16.08 -7.33
C ASN A 60 -21.40 14.56 -7.48
N ILE A 61 -22.49 13.81 -7.35
CA ILE A 61 -22.48 12.35 -7.46
C ILE A 61 -22.12 11.83 -8.86
N SER A 62 -22.28 12.63 -9.92
CA SER A 62 -21.93 12.22 -11.29
C SER A 62 -20.41 12.03 -11.48
N GLN A 63 -19.60 12.58 -10.57
CA GLN A 63 -18.14 12.49 -10.64
C GLN A 63 -17.65 11.05 -10.39
N LYS A 64 -16.57 10.67 -11.09
CA LYS A 64 -15.95 9.34 -10.99
C LYS A 64 -15.10 9.18 -9.73
N SER A 65 -14.31 10.18 -9.34
CA SER A 65 -13.43 10.12 -8.17
C SER A 65 -14.12 10.66 -6.93
N PHE A 66 -14.05 9.96 -5.78
CA PHE A 66 -14.58 10.46 -4.51
C PHE A 66 -14.00 11.82 -4.10
N THR A 67 -12.73 12.10 -4.40
CA THR A 67 -12.11 13.41 -4.12
C THR A 67 -12.79 14.56 -4.85
N ASN A 68 -13.55 14.23 -5.90
CA ASN A 68 -14.27 15.15 -6.77
C ASN A 68 -15.78 15.06 -6.54
N ILE A 69 -16.28 14.01 -5.86
CA ILE A 69 -17.70 13.89 -5.48
C ILE A 69 -18.03 14.90 -4.38
N ILE A 70 -17.15 15.08 -3.39
CA ILE A 70 -17.31 16.10 -2.37
C ILE A 70 -16.07 16.99 -2.36
N TYR A 71 -16.28 18.28 -2.59
CA TYR A 71 -15.33 19.33 -2.33
C TYR A 71 -15.82 20.18 -1.17
N HIS A 72 -14.92 20.46 -0.25
CA HIS A 72 -15.14 21.42 0.81
C HIS A 72 -13.80 22.01 1.22
N ASP A 73 -13.73 23.33 1.35
CA ASP A 73 -12.47 24.05 1.59
C ASP A 73 -12.18 24.31 3.07
N CYS A 74 -12.98 23.77 4.01
CA CYS A 74 -12.70 23.99 5.42
C CYS A 74 -11.44 23.23 5.87
N PRO A 75 -10.65 23.80 6.80
CA PRO A 75 -9.41 23.18 7.29
C PRO A 75 -9.62 21.77 7.86
N ASP A 76 -10.70 21.56 8.64
CA ASP A 76 -11.05 20.26 9.22
C ASP A 76 -11.24 19.17 8.14
N TYR A 77 -11.87 19.53 7.02
CA TYR A 77 -12.12 18.59 5.93
C TYR A 77 -10.84 18.32 5.14
N LEU A 78 -10.08 19.37 4.80
CA LEU A 78 -8.82 19.22 4.08
C LEU A 78 -7.81 18.35 4.85
N ALA A 79 -7.76 18.50 6.18
CA ALA A 79 -6.91 17.67 7.04
C ALA A 79 -7.40 16.21 7.12
N ARG A 80 -8.71 15.96 7.22
CA ARG A 80 -9.30 14.61 7.37
C ARG A 80 -9.45 13.84 6.06
N LYS A 81 -9.51 14.52 4.91
CA LYS A 81 -9.65 13.92 3.57
C LYS A 81 -8.59 12.86 3.26
N LYS A 82 -7.42 12.94 3.90
CA LYS A 82 -6.32 11.97 3.75
C LYS A 82 -6.49 10.66 4.53
N LEU A 83 -7.37 10.59 5.54
CA LEU A 83 -7.31 9.50 6.54
C LEU A 83 -8.52 8.55 6.56
N ASN A 84 -9.76 8.98 6.26
CA ASN A 84 -10.93 8.10 6.52
C ASN A 84 -12.25 8.38 5.77
N ASN A 85 -12.28 9.26 4.77
CA ASN A 85 -13.51 9.63 4.03
C ASN A 85 -14.69 10.10 4.93
N LYS A 86 -14.45 10.53 6.17
CA LYS A 86 -15.51 11.00 7.08
C LYS A 86 -15.88 12.45 6.79
N PHE A 87 -17.15 12.79 6.98
CA PHE A 87 -17.66 14.15 6.87
C PHE A 87 -17.16 15.02 8.03
N CYS A 88 -16.94 16.30 7.74
CA CYS A 88 -16.77 17.32 8.78
C CYS A 88 -18.15 17.80 9.26
N LYS A 89 -18.16 18.61 10.33
CA LYS A 89 -19.40 19.18 10.88
C LYS A 89 -20.21 20.00 9.87
N HIS A 90 -19.56 20.72 8.94
CA HIS A 90 -20.26 21.55 7.95
C HIS A 90 -21.03 20.69 6.93
N ILE A 91 -20.42 19.60 6.45
CA ILE A 91 -21.07 18.68 5.51
C ILE A 91 -22.26 17.98 6.19
N VAL A 92 -22.09 17.52 7.43
CA VAL A 92 -23.20 16.94 8.21
C VAL A 92 -24.34 17.95 8.38
N ARG A 93 -24.01 19.22 8.61
CA ARG A 93 -25.01 20.27 8.75
C ARG A 93 -25.72 20.55 7.43
N LEU A 94 -25.02 20.58 6.30
CA LEU A 94 -25.64 20.67 4.96
C LEU A 94 -26.69 19.57 4.76
N PHE A 95 -26.35 18.31 5.02
CA PHE A 95 -27.32 17.22 4.89
C PHE A 95 -28.51 17.36 5.84
N SER A 96 -28.29 17.94 7.02
CA SER A 96 -29.36 18.20 7.97
C SER A 96 -30.30 19.31 7.48
N SER A 97 -29.77 20.36 6.84
CA SER A 97 -30.55 21.44 6.23
C SER A 97 -31.29 20.96 4.98
N LEU A 98 -30.61 20.25 4.07
CA LEU A 98 -31.24 19.63 2.90
C LEU A 98 -32.38 18.70 3.29
N ARG A 99 -32.22 17.91 4.37
CA ARG A 99 -33.27 17.01 4.84
C ARG A 99 -34.53 17.76 5.28
N LYS A 100 -34.39 18.95 5.87
CA LYS A 100 -35.54 19.77 6.27
C LYS A 100 -36.32 20.27 5.06
N GLU A 101 -35.61 20.60 3.98
CA GLU A 101 -36.21 21.11 2.74
C GLU A 101 -36.78 19.99 1.86
N ASP A 102 -36.02 18.92 1.68
CA ASP A 102 -36.40 17.75 0.86
C ASP A 102 -35.81 16.47 1.46
N PRO A 103 -36.57 15.79 2.35
CA PRO A 103 -36.13 14.55 3.00
C PRO A 103 -35.79 13.44 2.01
N ILE A 104 -36.63 13.25 0.98
CA ILE A 104 -36.54 12.15 0.02
C ILE A 104 -35.28 12.31 -0.82
N PHE A 105 -35.07 13.49 -1.41
CA PHE A 105 -33.87 13.79 -2.17
C PHE A 105 -32.61 13.58 -1.32
N THR A 106 -32.63 14.06 -0.08
CA THR A 106 -31.48 13.98 0.83
C THR A 106 -31.11 12.54 1.17
N ILE A 107 -32.10 11.71 1.47
CA ILE A 107 -31.88 10.29 1.77
C ILE A 107 -31.31 9.57 0.53
N ASN A 108 -31.88 9.82 -0.66
CA ASN A 108 -31.38 9.23 -1.90
C ASN A 108 -29.94 9.64 -2.20
N LEU A 109 -29.62 10.94 -2.03
CA LEU A 109 -28.27 11.47 -2.22
C LEU A 109 -27.26 10.77 -1.28
N LEU A 110 -27.61 10.59 0.00
CA LEU A 110 -26.78 9.87 0.97
C LEU A 110 -26.63 8.38 0.64
N LYS A 111 -27.68 7.71 0.16
CA LYS A 111 -27.62 6.31 -0.29
C LYS A 111 -26.67 6.15 -1.47
N GLU A 112 -26.76 7.02 -2.47
CA GLU A 112 -25.87 6.98 -3.63
C GLU A 112 -24.41 7.24 -3.26
N LEU A 113 -24.15 8.21 -2.37
CA LEU A 113 -22.82 8.43 -1.81
C LEU A 113 -22.29 7.18 -1.11
N HIS A 114 -23.11 6.54 -0.28
CA HIS A 114 -22.75 5.32 0.43
C HIS A 114 -22.42 4.18 -0.51
N ALA A 115 -23.23 3.97 -1.55
CA ALA A 115 -22.98 2.96 -2.57
C ALA A 115 -21.64 3.22 -3.28
N LYS A 116 -21.42 4.43 -3.79
CA LYS A 116 -20.17 4.79 -4.49
C LYS A 116 -18.93 4.63 -3.62
N ILE A 117 -18.99 5.07 -2.36
CA ILE A 117 -17.87 4.94 -1.41
C ILE A 117 -17.62 3.48 -1.09
N SER A 118 -18.66 2.68 -0.90
CA SER A 118 -18.54 1.25 -0.65
C SER A 118 -17.89 0.52 -1.84
N THR A 119 -18.35 0.78 -3.06
CA THR A 119 -17.77 0.21 -4.29
C THR A 119 -16.32 0.62 -4.45
N GLN A 120 -15.98 1.90 -4.29
CA GLN A 120 -14.59 2.37 -4.40
C GLN A 120 -13.70 1.80 -3.30
N THR A 121 -14.22 1.64 -2.08
CA THR A 121 -13.48 1.01 -0.98
C THR A 121 -13.23 -0.46 -1.27
N GLN A 122 -14.20 -1.18 -1.83
CA GLN A 122 -14.04 -2.56 -2.29
C GLN A 122 -13.02 -2.67 -3.43
N VAL A 123 -13.06 -1.77 -4.41
CA VAL A 123 -12.11 -1.71 -5.52
C VAL A 123 -10.69 -1.43 -5.01
N ARG A 124 -10.51 -0.44 -4.12
CA ARG A 124 -9.22 -0.13 -3.49
C ARG A 124 -8.71 -1.30 -2.65
N LYS A 125 -9.59 -1.96 -1.89
CA LYS A 125 -9.24 -3.16 -1.11
C LYS A 125 -8.82 -4.31 -2.03
N LYS A 126 -9.52 -4.51 -3.16
CA LYS A 126 -9.15 -5.51 -4.16
C LYS A 126 -7.78 -5.22 -4.75
N ILE A 127 -7.51 -3.98 -5.18
CA ILE A 127 -6.21 -3.54 -5.72
C ILE A 127 -5.09 -3.67 -4.67
N SER A 128 -5.36 -3.32 -3.41
CA SER A 128 -4.35 -3.48 -2.35
C SER A 128 -3.98 -4.94 -2.11
N LEU A 129 -4.95 -5.85 -2.24
CA LEU A 129 -4.74 -7.29 -2.03
C LEU A 129 -4.20 -8.03 -3.27
N ASP A 130 -4.30 -7.41 -4.45
CA ASP A 130 -3.91 -8.04 -5.72
C ASP A 130 -2.40 -8.00 -5.95
N ILE A 131 -1.73 -9.13 -5.76
CA ILE A 131 -0.27 -9.25 -5.90
C ILE A 131 0.19 -9.58 -7.33
N ASN A 132 -0.68 -9.51 -8.34
CA ASN A 132 -0.36 -10.01 -9.68
C ASN A 132 -0.03 -8.93 -10.71
N HIS A 133 -0.12 -7.66 -10.33
CA HIS A 133 0.12 -6.53 -11.24
C HIS A 133 1.02 -5.50 -10.58
N PHE A 134 1.85 -4.84 -11.39
CA PHE A 134 2.59 -3.66 -10.97
C PHE A 134 1.61 -2.55 -10.52
N LEU A 135 2.00 -1.80 -9.50
CA LEU A 135 1.30 -0.58 -9.08
C LEU A 135 1.60 0.58 -10.03
N ASN A 136 2.86 0.70 -10.48
CA ASN A 136 3.23 1.55 -11.59
C ASN A 136 2.90 0.84 -12.92
N LYS A 137 1.83 1.30 -13.57
CA LYS A 137 1.31 0.71 -14.81
C LYS A 137 2.25 0.84 -16.00
N ASP A 138 3.17 1.79 -15.96
CA ASP A 138 4.12 2.03 -17.04
C ASP A 138 5.27 1.00 -17.04
N LEU A 139 5.45 0.25 -15.95
CA LEU A 139 6.50 -0.78 -15.88
C LEU A 139 6.22 -1.94 -16.84
N GLU A 140 4.95 -2.33 -17.00
CA GLU A 140 4.57 -3.43 -17.89
C GLU A 140 4.97 -3.14 -19.35
N SER A 141 4.77 -1.90 -19.82
CA SER A 141 5.11 -1.50 -21.19
C SER A 141 6.60 -1.28 -21.42
N GLN A 142 7.41 -1.19 -20.35
CA GLN A 142 8.87 -1.06 -20.44
C GLN A 142 9.58 -2.41 -20.57
N LEU A 143 8.89 -3.53 -20.33
CA LEU A 143 9.48 -4.86 -20.39
C LEU A 143 9.51 -5.39 -21.82
N GLU A 144 10.66 -5.89 -22.25
CA GLU A 144 10.84 -6.57 -23.54
C GLU A 144 10.33 -8.03 -23.52
N PHE A 145 9.61 -8.42 -22.46
CA PHE A 145 9.08 -9.77 -22.28
C PHE A 145 7.75 -9.73 -21.54
N GLU A 146 6.95 -10.79 -21.72
CA GLU A 146 5.69 -10.95 -21.00
C GLU A 146 5.96 -11.14 -19.50
N TYR A 147 5.60 -10.15 -18.69
CA TYR A 147 5.72 -10.24 -17.25
C TYR A 147 4.73 -11.25 -16.65
N LYS A 148 5.06 -11.73 -15.46
CA LYS A 148 4.25 -12.66 -14.68
C LYS A 148 4.03 -12.09 -13.28
N GLY A 149 2.81 -12.25 -12.77
CA GLY A 149 2.46 -11.90 -11.39
C GLY A 149 2.97 -12.92 -10.37
N PHE A 150 2.92 -12.58 -9.08
CA PHE A 150 3.41 -13.49 -8.03
C PHE A 150 2.66 -14.82 -7.95
N ASP A 151 1.36 -14.88 -8.27
CA ASP A 151 0.63 -16.15 -8.26
C ASP A 151 1.14 -17.15 -9.31
N TYR A 152 1.68 -16.68 -10.43
CA TYR A 152 2.35 -17.54 -11.42
C TYR A 152 3.62 -18.17 -10.81
N PHE A 153 4.46 -17.36 -10.16
CA PHE A 153 5.68 -17.86 -9.51
C PHE A 153 5.38 -18.77 -8.34
N PHE A 154 4.36 -18.47 -7.52
CA PHE A 154 3.92 -19.34 -6.43
C PHE A 154 3.48 -20.72 -6.93
N ASN A 155 2.86 -20.80 -8.10
CA ASN A 155 2.50 -22.09 -8.70
C ASN A 155 3.75 -22.87 -9.14
N ILE A 156 4.77 -22.22 -9.72
CA ILE A 156 6.06 -22.86 -10.05
C ILE A 156 6.77 -23.38 -8.78
N LEU A 157 6.69 -22.62 -7.70
CA LEU A 157 7.32 -22.96 -6.44
C LEU A 157 6.64 -24.12 -5.71
N GLU A 158 5.39 -24.44 -6.05
CA GLU A 158 4.57 -25.46 -5.39
C GLU A 158 4.48 -25.22 -3.86
N ILE A 159 4.44 -23.95 -3.45
CA ILE A 159 4.35 -23.59 -2.03
C ILE A 159 2.97 -23.93 -1.46
N ASN A 160 2.95 -24.43 -0.23
CA ASN A 160 1.70 -24.73 0.46
C ASN A 160 0.87 -23.46 0.73
N ILE A 161 -0.41 -23.65 1.07
CA ILE A 161 -1.35 -22.53 1.26
C ILE A 161 -0.92 -21.56 2.36
N SER A 162 -0.37 -22.06 3.47
CA SER A 162 0.08 -21.24 4.59
C SER A 162 1.27 -20.35 4.21
N ALA A 163 2.24 -20.91 3.49
CA ALA A 163 3.37 -20.17 2.94
C ALA A 163 2.91 -19.10 1.95
N ARG A 164 1.95 -19.45 1.07
CA ARG A 164 1.37 -18.52 0.09
C ARG A 164 0.66 -17.36 0.77
N ILE A 165 -0.10 -17.62 1.84
CA ILE A 165 -0.77 -16.57 2.63
C ILE A 165 0.27 -15.65 3.28
N CYS A 166 1.28 -16.22 3.93
CA CYS A 166 2.34 -15.44 4.57
C CYS A 166 3.09 -14.54 3.57
N LEU A 167 3.47 -15.07 2.40
CA LEU A 167 4.11 -14.27 1.36
C LEU A 167 3.21 -13.16 0.83
N LYS A 168 1.91 -13.43 0.63
CA LYS A 168 0.95 -12.38 0.23
C LYS A 168 0.90 -11.27 1.27
N GLU A 169 0.85 -11.60 2.56
CA GLU A 169 0.82 -10.61 3.63
C GLU A 169 2.07 -9.73 3.64
N ILE A 170 3.26 -10.33 3.52
CA ILE A 170 4.53 -9.58 3.46
C ILE A 170 4.57 -8.68 2.22
N LEU A 171 4.18 -9.20 1.05
CA LEU A 171 4.15 -8.42 -0.20
C LEU A 171 3.12 -7.27 -0.14
N ILE A 172 1.99 -7.45 0.54
CA ILE A 172 1.02 -6.37 0.79
C ILE A 172 1.62 -5.27 1.68
N GLU A 173 2.47 -5.60 2.64
CA GLU A 173 3.21 -4.59 3.41
C GLU A 173 4.22 -3.84 2.53
N ALA A 174 4.91 -4.53 1.62
CA ALA A 174 5.83 -3.91 0.66
C ALA A 174 5.13 -2.88 -0.24
N LYS A 175 3.85 -3.07 -0.59
CA LYS A 175 3.06 -2.10 -1.38
C LYS A 175 2.89 -0.73 -0.72
N LYS A 176 3.10 -0.63 0.59
CA LYS A 176 2.95 0.64 1.33
C LYS A 176 4.24 1.46 1.31
N LEU A 177 5.30 0.95 0.69
CA LEU A 177 6.66 1.45 0.90
C LEU A 177 7.35 1.73 -0.45
N PRO A 178 8.25 2.71 -0.49
CA PRO A 178 9.12 2.92 -1.64
C PRO A 178 10.25 1.89 -1.66
N ALA A 179 10.86 1.65 -2.83
CA ALA A 179 12.05 0.81 -2.96
C ALA A 179 13.31 1.48 -2.38
N ALA A 180 13.32 2.82 -2.33
CA ALA A 180 14.38 3.62 -1.72
C ALA A 180 13.82 4.85 -0.97
N LEU A 181 14.39 5.17 0.21
CA LEU A 181 13.94 6.32 1.02
C LEU A 181 14.38 7.69 0.47
N ARG A 182 15.45 7.73 -0.33
CA ARG A 182 16.09 8.98 -0.82
C ARG A 182 16.53 8.89 -2.29
N GLY A 183 15.94 7.99 -3.07
CA GLY A 183 16.40 7.66 -4.42
C GLY A 183 15.47 8.12 -5.55
N PHE A 184 16.02 8.09 -6.76
CA PHE A 184 15.29 8.24 -8.03
C PHE A 184 14.56 6.95 -8.45
N HIS A 185 14.72 5.85 -7.71
CA HIS A 185 14.21 4.51 -8.04
C HIS A 185 13.27 3.99 -6.94
N GLY A 186 12.09 3.58 -7.36
CA GLY A 186 10.91 3.21 -6.60
C GLY A 186 10.54 4.21 -5.52
N GLY A 187 10.70 5.52 -5.75
CA GLY A 187 10.49 6.56 -4.73
C GLY A 187 9.03 6.77 -4.30
N TYR A 188 8.08 6.05 -4.92
CA TYR A 188 6.64 6.14 -4.69
C TYR A 188 6.12 5.03 -3.75
N GLU A 189 4.93 5.24 -3.19
CA GLU A 189 4.23 4.20 -2.44
C GLU A 189 3.88 3.03 -3.35
N GLY A 190 4.48 1.86 -3.10
CA GLY A 190 4.35 0.69 -3.97
C GLY A 190 5.65 0.29 -4.65
N GLY A 191 6.64 1.18 -4.68
CA GLY A 191 7.90 0.96 -5.37
C GLY A 191 8.65 -0.28 -4.89
N LEU A 192 8.61 -0.61 -3.58
CA LEU A 192 9.28 -1.82 -3.07
C LEU A 192 8.63 -3.10 -3.61
N PHE A 193 7.30 -3.14 -3.64
CA PHE A 193 6.57 -4.28 -4.20
C PHE A 193 6.86 -4.46 -5.70
N ASP A 194 6.80 -3.36 -6.46
CA ASP A 194 7.07 -3.39 -7.90
C ASP A 194 8.52 -3.80 -8.20
N HIS A 195 9.47 -3.31 -7.39
CA HIS A 195 10.87 -3.70 -7.49
C HIS A 195 11.06 -5.21 -7.26
N ILE A 196 10.50 -5.78 -6.19
CA ILE A 196 10.59 -7.23 -5.93
C ILE A 196 9.97 -8.03 -7.09
N LEU A 197 8.84 -7.57 -7.63
CA LEU A 197 8.20 -8.23 -8.78
C LEU A 197 9.04 -8.15 -10.06
N LEU A 198 9.69 -7.01 -10.32
CA LEU A 198 10.64 -6.84 -11.42
C LEU A 198 11.83 -7.79 -11.28
N VAL A 199 12.49 -7.80 -10.11
CA VAL A 199 13.64 -8.68 -9.85
C VAL A 199 13.25 -10.15 -10.00
N THR A 200 12.06 -10.54 -9.56
CA THR A 200 11.55 -11.92 -9.73
C THR A 200 11.35 -12.28 -11.21
N ASN A 201 10.79 -11.36 -12.00
CA ASN A 201 10.61 -11.52 -13.44
C ASN A 201 11.94 -11.61 -14.19
N TYR A 202 12.90 -10.73 -13.89
CA TYR A 202 14.24 -10.78 -14.49
C TYR A 202 15.00 -12.03 -14.08
N THR A 203 14.89 -12.47 -12.83
CA THR A 203 15.48 -13.73 -12.37
C THR A 203 14.96 -14.91 -13.19
N TYR A 204 13.63 -14.98 -13.40
CA TYR A 204 13.01 -16.03 -14.22
C TYR A 204 13.49 -15.97 -15.68
N LYS A 205 13.53 -14.78 -16.28
CA LYS A 205 13.97 -14.57 -17.66
C LYS A 205 15.44 -14.95 -17.85
N LEU A 206 16.33 -14.45 -16.99
CA LEU A 206 17.76 -14.74 -17.02
C LEU A 206 18.01 -16.24 -16.86
N TYR A 207 17.36 -16.88 -15.90
CA TYR A 207 17.43 -18.33 -15.71
C TYR A 207 17.03 -19.12 -16.97
N LYS A 208 15.96 -18.70 -17.67
CA LYS A 208 15.52 -19.36 -18.90
C LYS A 208 16.45 -19.13 -20.09
N SER A 209 17.15 -18.00 -20.12
CA SER A 209 18.02 -17.61 -21.24
C SER A 209 19.47 -18.07 -21.10
N MET A 210 19.93 -18.37 -19.88
CA MET A 210 21.32 -18.69 -19.57
C MET A 210 21.42 -20.06 -18.89
N GLN A 211 22.53 -20.77 -19.08
CA GLN A 211 22.76 -22.09 -18.48
C GLN A 211 23.25 -21.96 -17.02
N TYR A 212 22.44 -21.38 -16.14
CA TYR A 212 22.75 -21.34 -14.70
C TYR A 212 22.60 -22.73 -14.06
N GLN A 213 23.57 -23.17 -13.26
CA GLN A 213 23.49 -24.41 -12.46
C GLN A 213 22.80 -24.19 -11.11
N VAL A 214 21.70 -23.44 -11.12
CA VAL A 214 20.93 -23.05 -9.93
C VAL A 214 19.56 -23.72 -9.96
N TYR A 215 19.03 -24.17 -8.83
CA TYR A 215 17.66 -24.66 -8.80
C TYR A 215 16.68 -23.49 -8.92
N ILE A 216 15.84 -23.47 -9.97
CA ILE A 216 14.90 -22.36 -10.24
C ILE A 216 14.03 -21.99 -9.03
N LYS A 217 13.60 -22.95 -8.21
CA LYS A 217 12.80 -22.63 -7.03
C LYS A 217 13.58 -21.79 -6.02
N LYS A 218 14.87 -22.08 -5.81
CA LYS A 218 15.73 -21.24 -4.95
C LYS A 218 15.96 -19.86 -5.54
N ALA A 219 16.16 -19.77 -6.86
CA ALA A 219 16.30 -18.49 -7.55
C ALA A 219 15.06 -17.61 -7.37
N LEU A 220 13.87 -18.16 -7.64
CA LEU A 220 12.61 -17.42 -7.47
C LEU A 220 12.34 -17.03 -6.02
N LEU A 221 12.56 -17.93 -5.05
CA LEU A 221 12.40 -17.59 -3.63
C LEU A 221 13.37 -16.49 -3.20
N THR A 222 14.64 -16.60 -3.59
CA THR A 222 15.64 -15.58 -3.26
C THR A 222 15.27 -14.22 -3.84
N ALA A 223 14.82 -14.18 -5.10
CA ALA A 223 14.35 -12.95 -5.74
C ALA A 223 13.12 -12.34 -5.03
N ILE A 224 12.18 -13.16 -4.57
CA ILE A 224 11.03 -12.68 -3.80
C ILE A 224 11.47 -12.12 -2.44
N TYR A 225 12.45 -12.76 -1.79
CA TYR A 225 12.83 -12.43 -0.42
C TYR A 225 13.84 -11.30 -0.28
N HIS A 226 14.70 -11.08 -1.27
CA HIS A 226 15.98 -10.37 -1.12
C HIS A 226 15.88 -9.03 -0.39
N ASP A 227 14.74 -8.35 -0.55
CA ASP A 227 14.50 -6.99 -0.07
C ASP A 227 13.46 -6.89 1.06
N PHE A 228 13.00 -8.01 1.62
CA PHE A 228 12.01 -8.01 2.71
C PHE A 228 12.45 -7.21 3.93
N GLY A 229 13.77 -7.13 4.19
CA GLY A 229 14.30 -6.34 5.29
C GLY A 229 13.98 -4.86 5.20
N LYS A 230 13.87 -4.30 3.98
CA LYS A 230 13.46 -2.90 3.78
C LYS A 230 12.06 -2.62 4.34
N ILE A 231 11.18 -3.62 4.45
CA ILE A 231 9.81 -3.45 4.94
C ILE A 231 9.79 -2.92 6.37
N SER A 232 10.53 -3.59 7.27
CA SER A 232 10.62 -3.22 8.69
C SER A 232 11.22 -1.82 8.84
N TYR A 233 12.41 -1.60 8.28
CA TYR A 233 13.12 -0.34 8.40
C TYR A 233 12.35 0.85 7.78
N TYR A 234 11.75 0.69 6.60
CA TYR A 234 11.02 1.78 5.93
C TYR A 234 9.69 2.06 6.60
N SER A 235 8.98 1.04 7.09
CA SER A 235 7.77 1.22 7.90
C SER A 235 8.05 2.08 9.12
N TYR A 236 9.14 1.79 9.84
CA TYR A 236 9.57 2.60 10.98
C TYR A 236 9.86 4.06 10.57
N LYS A 237 10.67 4.28 9.52
CA LYS A 237 11.03 5.63 9.05
C LYS A 237 9.82 6.45 8.57
N ARG A 238 8.81 5.80 8.01
CA ARG A 238 7.57 6.43 7.54
C ARG A 238 6.48 6.53 8.62
N LYS A 239 6.78 6.13 9.87
CA LYS A 239 5.84 6.12 11.01
C LYS A 239 4.62 5.19 10.80
N HIS A 240 4.78 4.13 10.01
CA HIS A 240 3.81 3.04 9.90
C HIS A 240 4.03 2.04 11.05
N VAL A 241 3.64 2.42 12.26
CA VAL A 241 3.85 1.65 13.50
C VAL A 241 3.03 0.35 13.63
N HIS A 242 2.24 -0.01 12.62
CA HIS A 242 1.36 -1.19 12.63
C HIS A 242 1.70 -2.24 11.56
N SER A 243 2.94 -2.25 11.03
CA SER A 243 3.32 -3.30 10.08
C SER A 243 3.55 -4.63 10.80
N ASN A 244 2.95 -5.71 10.28
CA ASN A 244 3.08 -7.06 10.84
C ASN A 244 4.49 -7.66 10.66
N VAL A 245 5.37 -6.98 9.93
CA VAL A 245 6.73 -7.43 9.57
C VAL A 245 7.80 -6.69 10.41
N ILE A 246 7.42 -5.85 11.37
CA ILE A 246 8.37 -5.13 12.22
C ILE A 246 9.20 -6.11 13.07
N LEU A 247 10.51 -5.92 13.03
CA LEU A 247 11.48 -6.69 13.80
C LEU A 247 12.00 -5.89 15.00
N ILE A 248 12.43 -6.60 16.05
CA ILE A 248 13.13 -6.00 17.19
C ILE A 248 14.63 -6.17 17.02
N ARG A 249 15.41 -5.29 17.66
CA ARG A 249 16.88 -5.26 17.52
C ARG A 249 17.53 -6.59 17.93
N GLU A 250 16.99 -7.24 18.95
CA GLU A 250 17.47 -8.52 19.46
C GLU A 250 17.39 -9.64 18.40
N ASP A 251 16.40 -9.60 17.52
CA ASP A 251 16.29 -10.56 16.41
C ASP A 251 17.40 -10.35 15.39
N LEU A 252 17.74 -9.09 15.09
CA LEU A 252 18.83 -8.74 14.17
C LEU A 252 20.19 -9.14 14.73
N ASP A 253 20.43 -8.91 16.02
CA ASP A 253 21.68 -9.29 16.68
C ASP A 253 21.84 -10.82 16.81
N LYS A 254 20.74 -11.59 16.80
CA LYS A 254 20.81 -13.06 16.69
C LYS A 254 21.21 -13.48 15.27
N ILE A 255 20.58 -12.91 14.25
CA ILE A 255 20.91 -13.21 12.84
C ILE A 255 22.35 -12.84 12.51
N HIS A 256 22.80 -11.66 12.93
CA HIS A 256 24.19 -11.23 12.71
C HIS A 256 25.20 -12.23 13.30
N ARG A 257 24.97 -12.69 14.54
CA ARG A 257 25.81 -13.75 15.15
C ARG A 257 25.75 -15.09 14.40
N ILE A 258 24.61 -15.42 13.79
CA ILE A 258 24.49 -16.62 12.94
C ILE A 258 25.33 -16.47 11.69
N ILE A 259 25.29 -15.31 11.02
CA ILE A 259 26.10 -15.03 9.82
C ILE A 259 27.59 -15.16 10.14
N GLU A 260 28.06 -14.50 11.20
CA GLU A 260 29.47 -14.53 11.61
C GLU A 260 29.93 -15.95 11.97
N ARG A 261 29.11 -16.71 12.71
CA ARG A 261 29.51 -18.05 13.20
C ARG A 261 29.41 -19.12 12.13
N ASN A 262 28.31 -19.15 11.38
CA ASN A 262 28.02 -20.25 10.46
C ASN A 262 28.70 -20.03 9.11
N TYR A 263 28.76 -18.79 8.64
CA TYR A 263 29.32 -18.47 7.33
C TYR A 263 30.72 -17.86 7.39
N ARG A 264 31.18 -17.44 8.58
CA ARG A 264 32.50 -16.79 8.77
C ARG A 264 32.64 -15.49 7.98
N TYR A 265 31.53 -14.77 7.80
CA TYR A 265 31.51 -13.45 7.18
C TYR A 265 31.59 -12.34 8.22
N TYR A 266 32.33 -11.28 7.88
CA TYR A 266 32.54 -10.10 8.71
C TYR A 266 31.89 -8.88 8.04
N GLY A 267 31.31 -8.00 8.85
CA GLY A 267 30.60 -6.83 8.35
C GLY A 267 29.13 -6.84 8.80
N ARG A 268 28.35 -5.87 8.31
CA ARG A 268 26.95 -5.73 8.74
C ARG A 268 26.12 -4.99 7.72
N ASP A 269 24.97 -5.55 7.37
CA ASP A 269 23.95 -4.89 6.57
C ASP A 269 22.55 -5.11 7.13
N TYR A 270 22.03 -4.07 7.78
CA TYR A 270 20.75 -4.15 8.50
C TYR A 270 19.60 -4.72 7.67
N HIS A 271 19.49 -4.37 6.38
CA HIS A 271 18.40 -4.88 5.56
C HIS A 271 18.60 -6.38 5.21
N VAL A 272 19.84 -6.87 5.11
CA VAL A 272 20.12 -8.30 4.97
C VAL A 272 19.74 -9.03 6.27
N GLU A 273 20.17 -8.52 7.42
CA GLU A 273 19.81 -9.15 8.70
C GLU A 273 18.30 -9.13 8.95
N GLU A 274 17.63 -8.03 8.61
CA GLU A 274 16.18 -7.93 8.69
C GLU A 274 15.51 -8.93 7.75
N THR A 275 16.00 -9.09 6.51
CA THR A 275 15.46 -10.09 5.58
C THR A 275 15.56 -11.50 6.16
N LEU A 276 16.75 -11.90 6.63
CA LEU A 276 16.95 -13.23 7.20
C LEU A 276 16.19 -13.42 8.52
N ALA A 277 15.98 -12.37 9.31
CA ALA A 277 15.13 -12.41 10.50
C ALA A 277 13.65 -12.61 10.16
N VAL A 278 13.14 -11.96 9.10
CA VAL A 278 11.78 -12.20 8.59
C VAL A 278 11.63 -13.67 8.19
N LEU A 279 12.59 -14.22 7.45
CA LEU A 279 12.56 -15.63 7.06
C LEU A 279 12.63 -16.55 8.28
N LYS A 280 13.53 -16.27 9.24
CA LYS A 280 13.71 -17.08 10.44
C LYS A 280 12.47 -17.09 11.33
N ARG A 281 11.77 -15.95 11.47
CA ARG A 281 10.51 -15.86 12.23
C ARG A 281 9.40 -16.73 11.62
N ASN A 282 9.48 -17.00 10.32
CA ASN A 282 8.51 -17.77 9.57
C ASN A 282 9.06 -19.12 9.09
N ASP A 283 10.12 -19.65 9.72
CA ASP A 283 10.85 -20.85 9.25
C ASP A 283 10.00 -22.13 9.18
N LYS A 284 8.88 -22.18 9.90
CA LYS A 284 7.90 -23.28 9.83
C LYS A 284 7.10 -23.30 8.53
N ILE A 285 7.05 -22.19 7.80
CA ILE A 285 6.20 -22.03 6.61
C ILE A 285 6.96 -21.50 5.40
N LEU A 286 7.98 -20.65 5.59
CA LEU A 286 8.83 -20.16 4.50
C LEU A 286 10.07 -21.04 4.39
N PHE A 287 10.34 -21.49 3.16
CA PHE A 287 11.56 -22.22 2.85
C PHE A 287 12.75 -21.26 2.87
N ASN A 288 13.75 -21.54 3.69
CA ASN A 288 15.02 -20.84 3.72
C ASN A 288 16.14 -21.86 4.00
N ASP A 289 17.16 -21.87 3.15
CA ASP A 289 18.36 -22.69 3.34
C ASP A 289 19.63 -21.82 3.30
N ASP A 290 20.78 -22.46 3.50
CA ASP A 290 22.06 -21.75 3.52
C ASP A 290 22.42 -21.11 2.17
N GLU A 291 21.99 -21.70 1.06
CA GLU A 291 22.28 -21.16 -0.28
C GLU A 291 21.48 -19.89 -0.54
N ILE A 292 20.18 -19.89 -0.22
CA ILE A 292 19.32 -18.71 -0.25
C ILE A 292 19.86 -17.64 0.69
N SER A 293 20.22 -18.01 1.92
CA SER A 293 20.74 -17.07 2.92
C SER A 293 22.02 -16.38 2.44
N LYS A 294 22.99 -17.14 1.90
CA LYS A 294 24.22 -16.59 1.31
C LYS A 294 23.93 -15.71 0.09
N ALA A 295 22.99 -16.11 -0.76
CA ALA A 295 22.61 -15.29 -1.91
C ALA A 295 21.98 -13.95 -1.50
N ILE A 296 21.16 -13.92 -0.45
CA ILE A 296 20.64 -12.68 0.13
C ILE A 296 21.77 -11.83 0.72
N ILE A 297 22.73 -12.43 1.43
CA ILE A 297 23.87 -11.69 2.01
C ILE A 297 24.70 -10.95 0.95
N PHE A 298 24.84 -11.56 -0.23
CA PHE A 298 25.67 -11.01 -1.31
C PHE A 298 24.88 -10.52 -2.53
N HIS A 299 23.56 -10.33 -2.46
CA HIS A 299 22.79 -9.91 -3.65
C HIS A 299 23.19 -8.52 -4.19
N HIS A 300 23.82 -7.69 -3.35
CA HIS A 300 24.44 -6.42 -3.76
C HIS A 300 25.79 -6.59 -4.49
N GLY A 301 26.28 -7.81 -4.72
CA GLY A 301 27.53 -8.06 -5.41
C GLY A 301 28.73 -7.41 -4.71
N GLN A 302 29.50 -6.64 -5.47
CA GLN A 302 30.66 -5.90 -4.96
C GLN A 302 30.29 -4.80 -3.94
N TRP A 303 29.01 -4.40 -3.86
CA TRP A 303 28.51 -3.44 -2.89
C TRP A 303 27.99 -4.09 -1.60
N SER A 304 28.13 -5.41 -1.44
CA SER A 304 27.82 -6.06 -0.17
C SER A 304 28.68 -5.51 0.96
N LYS A 305 28.10 -5.39 2.15
CA LYS A 305 28.83 -4.96 3.37
C LYS A 305 29.48 -6.10 4.12
N TYR A 306 29.39 -7.32 3.60
CA TYR A 306 29.99 -8.53 4.17
C TYR A 306 31.26 -8.95 3.42
N TYR A 307 32.23 -9.49 4.14
CA TYR A 307 33.52 -9.96 3.64
C TYR A 307 33.91 -11.32 4.26
N PRO A 308 34.69 -12.17 3.55
CA PRO A 308 35.09 -12.02 2.15
C PRO A 308 33.87 -12.07 1.21
N ILE A 309 33.96 -11.40 0.06
CA ILE A 309 32.89 -11.43 -0.94
C ILE A 309 32.89 -12.82 -1.59
N GLU A 310 31.83 -13.59 -1.35
CA GLU A 310 31.67 -14.95 -1.87
C GLU A 310 30.37 -15.05 -2.68
N MET A 311 30.42 -14.59 -3.92
CA MET A 311 29.28 -14.65 -4.84
C MET A 311 29.06 -16.07 -5.36
N SER A 312 28.04 -16.75 -4.85
CA SER A 312 27.54 -17.98 -5.46
C SER A 312 26.91 -17.69 -6.84
N GLU A 313 26.66 -18.73 -7.63
CA GLU A 313 25.95 -18.58 -8.90
C GLU A 313 24.53 -18.05 -8.69
N LEU A 314 23.85 -18.50 -7.63
CA LEU A 314 22.57 -17.96 -7.18
C LEU A 314 22.69 -16.46 -6.82
N ALA A 315 23.68 -16.07 -6.01
CA ALA A 315 23.90 -14.67 -5.65
C ALA A 315 24.15 -13.81 -6.90
N THR A 316 24.92 -14.33 -7.86
CA THR A 316 25.25 -13.66 -9.13
C THR A 316 24.02 -13.46 -10.00
N LEU A 317 23.14 -14.46 -10.09
CA LEU A 317 21.88 -14.36 -10.81
C LEU A 317 20.97 -13.28 -10.21
N ILE A 318 20.80 -13.28 -8.89
CA ILE A 318 19.96 -12.29 -8.20
C ILE A 318 20.55 -10.89 -8.34
N HIS A 319 21.86 -10.74 -8.17
CA HIS A 319 22.54 -9.47 -8.34
C HIS A 319 22.32 -8.88 -9.74
N LYS A 320 22.46 -9.68 -10.79
CA LYS A 320 22.20 -9.22 -12.17
C LYS A 320 20.75 -8.79 -12.36
N ALA A 321 19.80 -9.56 -11.83
CA ALA A 321 18.38 -9.23 -11.93
C ALA A 321 18.05 -7.92 -11.20
N ASP A 322 18.60 -7.73 -10.00
CA ASP A 322 18.46 -6.50 -9.20
C ASP A 322 19.08 -5.28 -9.91
N MET A 323 20.29 -5.42 -10.43
CA MET A 323 20.95 -4.35 -11.18
C MET A 323 20.16 -3.94 -12.42
N ILE A 324 19.64 -4.88 -13.19
CA ILE A 324 18.79 -4.57 -14.35
C ILE A 324 17.54 -3.83 -13.86
N ALA A 325 16.79 -4.43 -12.93
CA ALA A 325 15.56 -3.84 -12.40
C ALA A 325 15.75 -2.40 -11.89
N SER A 326 16.87 -2.16 -11.21
CA SER A 326 17.22 -0.85 -10.65
C SER A 326 17.70 0.15 -11.70
N GLN A 327 18.43 -0.26 -12.75
CA GLN A 327 19.06 0.66 -13.70
C GLN A 327 18.19 0.95 -14.93
N THR A 328 17.37 0.00 -15.38
CA THR A 328 16.61 0.14 -16.63
C THR A 328 15.22 0.71 -16.42
N HIS A 329 14.67 0.58 -15.21
CA HIS A 329 13.32 1.04 -14.92
C HIS A 329 13.35 2.21 -13.96
N PHE A 330 12.70 3.30 -14.37
CA PHE A 330 12.20 4.29 -13.42
C PHE A 330 11.02 3.66 -12.69
N VAL A 331 11.34 2.76 -11.76
CA VAL A 331 10.49 2.48 -10.61
C VAL A 331 10.35 3.85 -9.94
#